data_AF-A0A645JA64-F1
#
_entry.id   AF-A0A645JA64-F1
#
_cell.length_a   1.000
_cell.length_b   1.000
_cell.length_c   1.000
_cell.angle_alpha   90.00
_cell.angle_beta   90.00
_cell.angle_gamma   90.00
#
_symmetry.space_group_name_H-M   'P 1'
#
loop_
_entity.id
_entity.type
_entity.pdbx_description
1 polymer ?
#
loop_
_entity_poly.entity_id
_entity_poly.type
_entity_poly.pdbx_seq_one_letter_code
_entity_poly.pdbx_strand_id
1 'polypeptide(L)'
;MDHPATRPAHGRAPSVSPATLRRWLEQGHDDEGREVVTLDTRNDYEVDEGAFAGTIDWRLSKFTEFPAALREHKDEFAGKTVVSYCTGGIRCEKAAILMQDEGIENVYQLEGGILKYFEETDGKFYDGGCFVFDGRDSLGADLSRTELVHPRPIKKHLME
;
A
#
# COMPACT_ATOMS: atom_id res chain seq x y z
N MET A 1 23.65 -6.99 0.40
CA MET A 1 23.31 -8.11 -0.48
C MET A 1 22.11 -7.67 -1.29
N ASP A 2 22.33 -7.27 -2.54
CA ASP A 2 21.27 -6.93 -3.49
C ASP A 2 20.49 -8.20 -3.81
N HIS A 3 19.19 -8.22 -3.51
CA HIS A 3 18.29 -9.19 -4.13
C HIS A 3 18.11 -8.77 -5.58
N PRO A 4 18.66 -9.52 -6.56
CA PRO A 4 18.47 -9.20 -7.97
C PRO A 4 16.96 -9.25 -8.26
N ALA A 5 16.50 -8.29 -9.07
CA ALA A 5 15.12 -8.09 -9.49
C ALA A 5 14.35 -9.42 -9.54
N THR A 6 13.40 -9.58 -8.62
CA THR A 6 12.41 -10.65 -8.62
C THR A 6 11.71 -10.63 -9.98
N ARG A 7 12.19 -11.46 -10.91
CA ARG A 7 11.43 -11.85 -12.09
C ARG A 7 10.27 -12.69 -11.56
N PRO A 8 9.00 -12.38 -11.85
CA PRO A 8 7.91 -13.23 -11.41
C PRO A 8 8.04 -14.55 -12.18
N ALA A 9 8.64 -15.56 -11.54
CA ALA A 9 8.66 -16.92 -12.07
C ALA A 9 7.24 -17.52 -12.08
N HIS A 10 6.29 -16.91 -11.34
CA HIS A 10 4.99 -17.48 -10.99
C HIS A 10 3.74 -16.67 -11.41
N GLY A 11 3.87 -15.70 -12.32
CA GLY A 11 2.72 -14.90 -12.79
C GLY A 11 2.50 -13.63 -11.96
N ARG A 12 1.33 -12.99 -12.13
CA ARG A 12 0.97 -11.78 -11.36
C ARG A 12 0.55 -12.16 -9.93
N ALA A 13 0.85 -11.29 -8.97
CA ALA A 13 0.30 -11.41 -7.63
C ALA A 13 -1.23 -11.48 -7.68
N PRO A 14 -1.89 -12.28 -6.82
CA PRO A 14 -3.33 -12.16 -6.61
C PRO A 14 -3.69 -10.70 -6.31
N SER A 15 -4.79 -10.24 -6.87
CA SER A 15 -5.26 -8.88 -6.69
C SER A 15 -6.72 -8.85 -6.26
N VAL A 16 -7.10 -7.82 -5.53
CA VAL A 16 -8.50 -7.48 -5.24
C VAL A 16 -8.85 -6.16 -5.90
N SER A 17 -10.08 -6.10 -6.42
CA SER A 17 -10.61 -4.85 -6.96
C SER A 17 -10.87 -3.83 -5.84
N PRO A 18 -10.88 -2.52 -6.13
CA PRO A 18 -11.33 -1.50 -5.19
C PRO A 18 -12.68 -1.78 -4.54
N ALA A 19 -13.67 -2.18 -5.34
CA ALA A 19 -15.01 -2.48 -4.85
C ALA A 19 -15.01 -3.65 -3.85
N THR A 20 -14.20 -4.68 -4.11
CA THR A 20 -14.02 -5.81 -3.21
C THR A 20 -13.35 -5.37 -1.90
N LEU A 21 -12.24 -4.63 -1.97
CA LEU A 21 -11.55 -4.15 -0.78
C LEU A 21 -12.45 -3.25 0.07
N ARG A 22 -13.17 -2.30 -0.53
CA ARG A 22 -14.12 -1.46 0.19
C ARG A 22 -15.08 -2.34 0.97
N ARG A 23 -15.76 -3.29 0.31
CA ARG A 23 -16.74 -4.16 0.95
C ARG A 23 -16.12 -4.98 2.10
N TRP A 24 -14.93 -5.53 1.89
CA TRP A 24 -14.20 -6.26 2.91
C TRP A 24 -13.85 -5.41 4.14
N LEU A 25 -13.43 -4.15 3.94
CA LEU A 25 -13.17 -3.22 5.04
C LEU A 25 -14.46 -2.86 5.79
N GLU A 26 -15.60 -2.77 5.10
CA GLU A 26 -16.90 -2.50 5.73
C GLU A 26 -17.40 -3.67 6.57
N GLN A 27 -17.21 -4.91 6.11
CA GLN A 27 -17.60 -6.10 6.86
C GLN A 27 -16.55 -6.52 7.92
N GLY A 28 -15.30 -6.05 7.81
CA GLY A 28 -14.18 -6.35 8.71
C GLY A 28 -13.49 -7.70 8.45
N HIS A 29 -13.92 -8.44 7.43
CA HIS A 29 -13.38 -9.75 7.06
C HIS A 29 -13.51 -9.98 5.56
N ASP A 30 -12.94 -11.06 5.03
CA ASP A 30 -13.09 -11.43 3.62
C ASP A 30 -14.27 -12.39 3.38
N ASP A 31 -14.40 -12.96 2.19
CA ASP A 31 -15.52 -13.84 1.85
C ASP A 31 -15.49 -15.20 2.57
N GLU A 32 -14.36 -15.55 3.19
CA GLU A 32 -14.18 -16.78 3.99
C GLU A 32 -14.25 -16.50 5.50
N GLY A 33 -14.48 -15.25 5.91
CA GLY A 33 -14.56 -14.88 7.33
C GLY A 33 -13.22 -14.58 7.98
N ARG A 34 -12.13 -14.46 7.21
CA ARG A 34 -10.80 -14.10 7.73
C ARG A 34 -10.73 -12.59 7.93
N GLU A 35 -10.17 -12.14 9.06
CA GLU A 35 -9.92 -10.73 9.31
C GLU A 35 -9.12 -10.11 8.14
N VAL A 36 -9.55 -8.94 7.67
CA VAL A 36 -8.88 -8.23 6.59
C VAL A 36 -8.03 -7.11 7.17
N VAL A 37 -6.74 -7.15 6.86
CA VAL A 37 -5.79 -6.09 7.19
C VAL A 37 -5.20 -5.50 5.91
N THR A 38 -4.92 -4.21 5.94
CA THR A 38 -4.19 -3.54 4.86
C THR A 38 -2.74 -3.33 5.26
N LEU A 39 -1.83 -3.35 4.29
CA LEU A 39 -0.40 -3.14 4.49
C LEU A 39 0.09 -2.03 3.56
N ASP A 40 0.53 -0.92 4.15
CA ASP A 40 1.11 0.18 3.40
C ASP A 40 2.55 -0.14 3.02
N THR A 41 2.84 -0.15 1.73
CA THR A 41 4.19 -0.41 1.20
C THR A 41 4.88 0.85 0.70
N ARG A 42 4.30 2.02 1.00
CA ARG A 42 4.85 3.32 0.67
C ARG A 42 5.93 3.73 1.68
N ASN A 43 6.61 4.83 1.37
CA ASN A 43 7.54 5.41 2.32
C ASN A 43 6.77 6.13 3.43
N ASP A 44 7.36 6.23 4.61
CA ASP A 44 6.82 6.89 5.80
C ASP A 44 6.17 8.26 5.53
N TYR A 45 6.86 9.12 4.78
CA TYR A 45 6.35 10.45 4.43
C TYR A 45 5.10 10.42 3.53
N GLU A 46 4.87 9.34 2.78
CA GLU A 46 3.65 9.18 1.98
C GLU A 46 2.48 8.74 2.86
N VAL A 47 2.76 7.95 3.91
CA VAL A 47 1.77 7.51 4.89
C VAL A 47 1.32 8.69 5.76
N ASP A 48 2.25 9.59 6.11
CA ASP A 48 1.96 10.80 6.89
C ASP A 48 0.93 11.72 6.20
N GLU A 49 0.84 11.71 4.88
CA GLU A 49 -0.15 12.49 4.14
C GLU A 49 -1.55 11.88 4.17
N GLY A 50 -1.64 10.56 4.36
CA GLY A 50 -2.89 9.83 4.44
C GLY A 50 -2.70 8.34 4.21
N ALA A 51 -3.60 7.51 4.73
CA ALA A 51 -3.50 6.06 4.69
C ALA A 51 -4.87 5.40 4.91
N PHE A 52 -4.96 4.09 4.68
CA PHE A 52 -6.13 3.34 5.13
C PHE A 52 -6.17 3.28 6.67
N ALA A 53 -7.36 3.47 7.24
CA ALA A 53 -7.59 3.38 8.68
C ALA A 53 -7.19 2.00 9.20
N GLY A 54 -6.36 1.98 10.25
CA GLY A 54 -5.86 0.74 10.85
C GLY A 54 -4.88 -0.04 9.96
N THR A 55 -4.31 0.58 8.92
CA THR A 55 -3.28 -0.08 8.11
C THR A 55 -2.05 -0.43 8.93
N ILE A 56 -1.39 -1.51 8.55
CA ILE A 56 -0.07 -1.86 9.05
C ILE A 56 0.94 -0.98 8.31
N ASP A 57 1.69 -0.19 9.07
CA ASP A 57 2.74 0.71 8.60
C ASP A 57 4.02 0.45 9.41
N TRP A 58 5.05 -0.07 8.76
CA TRP A 58 6.37 -0.31 9.37
C TRP A 58 7.33 0.87 9.25
N ARG A 59 6.83 2.05 8.88
CA ARG A 59 7.61 3.30 8.75
C ARG A 59 8.82 3.14 7.84
N LEU A 60 8.61 2.52 6.68
CA LEU A 60 9.68 2.30 5.70
C LEU A 60 10.19 3.63 5.19
N SER A 61 11.50 3.90 5.26
CA SER A 61 12.07 5.09 4.61
C SER A 61 12.19 4.89 3.09
N LYS A 62 12.28 3.63 2.66
CA LYS A 62 12.35 3.20 1.27
C LYS A 62 11.88 1.75 1.11
N PHE A 63 11.24 1.44 -0.01
CA PHE A 63 10.73 0.10 -0.30
C PHE A 63 11.78 -1.04 -0.23
N THR A 64 13.07 -0.76 -0.43
CA THR A 64 14.12 -1.79 -0.30
C THR A 64 14.27 -2.35 1.12
N GLU A 65 13.67 -1.69 2.12
CA GLU A 65 13.64 -2.15 3.52
C GLU A 65 12.54 -3.19 3.77
N PHE A 66 11.53 -3.25 2.88
CA PHE A 66 10.38 -4.15 2.99
C PHE A 66 10.75 -5.63 3.22
N PRO A 67 11.72 -6.23 2.49
CA PRO A 67 12.06 -7.65 2.72
C PRO A 67 12.59 -7.96 4.12
N ALA A 68 13.27 -7.01 4.77
CA ALA A 68 13.76 -7.19 6.12
C ALA A 68 12.60 -7.06 7.12
N ALA A 69 11.81 -5.99 7.00
CA ALA A 69 10.63 -5.76 7.83
C ALA A 69 9.61 -6.91 7.75
N LEU A 70 9.35 -7.41 6.54
CA LEU A 70 8.47 -8.55 6.33
C LEU A 70 8.89 -9.78 7.15
N ARG A 71 10.19 -10.11 7.16
CA ARG A 71 10.68 -11.29 7.90
C ARG A 71 10.58 -11.12 9.42
N GLU A 72 10.67 -9.89 9.90
CA GLU A 72 10.53 -9.55 11.32
C GLU A 72 9.06 -9.62 11.78
N HIS A 73 8.12 -9.25 10.90
CA HIS A 73 6.72 -9.04 11.25
C HIS A 73 5.75 -10.07 10.66
N LYS A 74 6.20 -11.04 9.85
CA LYS A 74 5.30 -11.94 9.11
C LYS A 74 4.33 -12.75 9.97
N ASP A 75 4.69 -13.01 11.22
CA ASP A 75 3.83 -13.75 12.16
C ASP A 75 2.54 -12.97 12.50
N GLU A 76 2.52 -11.64 12.30
CA GLU A 76 1.34 -10.78 12.49
C GLU A 76 0.22 -11.07 11.49
N PHE A 77 0.51 -11.79 10.40
CA PHE A 77 -0.42 -12.11 9.33
C PHE A 77 -1.09 -13.48 9.47
N ALA A 78 -0.74 -14.27 10.50
CA ALA A 78 -1.30 -15.60 10.70
C ALA A 78 -2.83 -15.57 10.77
N GLY A 79 -3.49 -16.33 9.88
CA GLY A 79 -4.96 -16.44 9.83
C GLY A 79 -5.70 -15.23 9.24
N LYS A 80 -4.98 -14.21 8.76
CA LYS A 80 -5.56 -12.99 8.19
C LYS A 80 -5.50 -13.00 6.67
N THR A 81 -6.34 -12.18 6.06
CA THR A 81 -6.24 -11.76 4.66
C THR A 81 -5.54 -10.42 4.59
N VAL A 82 -4.40 -10.37 3.91
CA VAL A 82 -3.57 -9.16 3.81
C VAL A 82 -3.71 -8.54 2.43
N VAL A 83 -4.10 -7.26 2.40
CA VAL A 83 -4.18 -6.47 1.16
C VAL A 83 -3.11 -5.39 1.18
N SER A 84 -2.01 -5.64 0.48
CA SER A 84 -0.95 -4.65 0.32
C SER A 84 -1.36 -3.58 -0.70
N TYR A 85 -0.98 -2.33 -0.45
CA TYR A 85 -1.25 -1.24 -1.38
C TYR A 85 -0.10 -0.24 -1.48
N CYS A 86 -0.15 0.58 -2.53
CA CYS A 86 0.64 1.78 -2.70
C CYS A 86 -0.14 2.77 -3.58
N THR A 87 0.45 3.89 -3.99
CA THR A 87 -0.21 4.90 -4.82
C THR A 87 -0.85 4.33 -6.09
N GLY A 88 -0.12 3.49 -6.85
CA GLY A 88 -0.53 3.05 -8.20
C GLY A 88 -0.28 1.58 -8.53
N GLY A 89 -0.10 0.70 -7.53
CA GLY A 89 -0.03 -0.76 -7.75
C GLY A 89 1.38 -1.39 -7.85
N ILE A 90 2.40 -0.65 -8.32
CA ILE A 90 3.70 -1.27 -8.67
C ILE A 90 4.47 -1.85 -7.47
N ARG A 91 4.49 -1.15 -6.32
CA ARG A 91 5.21 -1.63 -5.12
C ARG A 91 4.48 -2.79 -4.46
N CYS A 92 3.15 -2.70 -4.34
CA CYS A 92 2.34 -3.73 -3.71
C CYS A 92 2.28 -5.03 -4.53
N GLU A 93 2.38 -4.99 -5.87
CA GLU A 93 2.55 -6.22 -6.66
C GLU A 93 3.82 -7.00 -6.26
N LYS A 94 4.95 -6.29 -6.11
CA LYS A 94 6.22 -6.91 -5.67
C LYS A 94 6.15 -7.39 -4.22
N ALA A 95 5.51 -6.60 -3.35
CA ALA A 95 5.32 -6.97 -1.95
C ALA A 95 4.50 -8.25 -1.82
N ALA A 96 3.37 -8.34 -2.53
CA ALA A 96 2.50 -9.50 -2.48
C ALA A 96 3.19 -10.79 -2.95
N ILE A 97 3.99 -10.73 -4.03
CA ILE A 97 4.80 -11.87 -4.49
C ILE A 97 5.78 -12.31 -3.41
N LEU A 98 6.53 -11.36 -2.83
CA LEU A 98 7.50 -11.69 -1.78
C LEU A 98 6.84 -12.26 -0.53
N MET A 99 5.66 -11.76 -0.15
CA MET A 99 4.90 -12.28 0.98
C MET A 99 4.45 -13.73 0.76
N GLN A 100 4.02 -14.07 -0.46
CA GLN A 100 3.72 -15.45 -0.82
C GLN A 100 4.97 -16.34 -0.77
N ASP A 101 6.10 -15.86 -1.29
CA ASP A 101 7.39 -16.57 -1.24
C ASP A 101 7.88 -16.81 0.21
N GLU A 102 7.56 -15.91 1.14
CA GLU A 102 7.86 -16.03 2.57
C GLU A 102 6.83 -16.87 3.35
N GLY A 103 5.83 -17.42 2.67
CA GLY A 103 4.87 -18.39 3.20
C GLY A 103 3.57 -17.79 3.74
N ILE A 104 3.25 -16.53 3.44
CA ILE A 104 1.97 -15.92 3.85
C ILE A 104 0.88 -16.36 2.87
N GLU A 105 -0.17 -16.99 3.40
CA GLU A 105 -1.15 -17.71 2.60
C GLU A 105 -2.12 -16.80 1.84
N ASN A 106 -2.75 -15.85 2.53
CA ASN A 106 -3.88 -15.07 2.00
C ASN A 106 -3.43 -13.64 1.69
N VAL A 107 -2.66 -13.48 0.61
CA VAL A 107 -2.09 -12.18 0.23
C VAL A 107 -2.65 -11.71 -1.10
N TYR A 108 -3.07 -10.44 -1.11
CA TYR A 108 -3.52 -9.74 -2.30
C TYR A 108 -2.82 -8.38 -2.40
N GLN A 109 -2.75 -7.85 -3.62
CA GLN A 109 -2.53 -6.43 -3.84
C GLN A 109 -3.84 -5.71 -4.17
N LEU A 110 -3.94 -4.43 -3.80
CA LEU A 110 -5.00 -3.55 -4.30
C LEU A 110 -4.74 -3.22 -5.78
N GLU A 111 -5.63 -3.68 -6.65
CA GLU A 111 -5.54 -3.43 -8.08
C GLU A 111 -5.57 -1.92 -8.35
N GLY A 112 -4.54 -1.41 -9.05
CA GLY A 112 -4.41 0.02 -9.39
C GLY A 112 -4.07 0.94 -8.21
N GLY A 113 -3.90 0.39 -7.00
CA GLY A 113 -3.53 1.16 -5.82
C GLY A 113 -4.58 2.16 -5.34
N ILE A 114 -4.14 3.12 -4.52
CA ILE A 114 -5.00 4.13 -3.89
C ILE A 114 -5.74 4.97 -4.94
N LEU A 115 -5.07 5.34 -6.04
CA LEU A 115 -5.69 6.20 -7.05
C LEU A 115 -6.89 5.52 -7.74
N LYS A 116 -6.78 4.22 -8.03
CA LYS A 116 -7.91 3.46 -8.57
C LYS A 116 -8.99 3.23 -7.51
N TYR A 117 -8.61 3.12 -6.24
CA TYR A 117 -9.57 3.08 -5.14
C TYR A 117 -10.41 4.35 -5.03
N PHE A 118 -9.78 5.52 -5.17
CA PHE A 118 -10.49 6.80 -5.23
C PHE A 118 -11.39 6.91 -6.47
N GLU A 119 -10.93 6.42 -7.62
CA GLU A 119 -11.71 6.44 -8.86
C GLU A 119 -12.99 5.58 -8.79
N GLU A 120 -12.92 4.41 -8.16
CA GLU A 120 -13.99 3.40 -8.23
C GLU A 120 -14.85 3.29 -6.98
N THR A 121 -14.57 4.06 -5.92
CA THR A 121 -15.28 3.97 -4.63
C THR A 121 -15.64 5.34 -4.07
N ASP A 122 -16.27 5.37 -2.89
CA ASP A 122 -16.54 6.60 -2.15
C ASP A 122 -15.34 7.08 -1.31
N GLY A 123 -14.17 6.45 -1.45
CA GLY A 123 -12.95 6.79 -0.73
C GLY A 123 -12.99 6.46 0.76
N LYS A 124 -14.07 5.83 1.27
CA LYS A 124 -14.18 5.48 2.69
C LYS A 124 -13.03 4.59 3.14
N PHE A 125 -12.72 4.68 4.43
CA PHE A 125 -11.61 4.02 5.11
C PHE A 125 -10.23 4.53 4.73
N TYR A 126 -10.11 5.47 3.81
CA TYR A 126 -8.86 6.20 3.58
C TYR A 126 -8.96 7.59 4.22
N ASP A 127 -8.03 7.92 5.08
CA ASP A 127 -7.94 9.21 5.75
C ASP A 127 -6.81 10.03 5.14
N GLY A 128 -7.03 11.34 4.93
CA GLY A 128 -6.04 12.25 4.38
C GLY A 128 -5.93 12.21 2.85
N GLY A 129 -4.78 12.65 2.33
CA GLY A 129 -4.46 12.71 0.91
C GLY A 129 -3.52 11.58 0.45
N CYS A 130 -3.54 11.29 -0.84
CA CYS A 130 -2.59 10.38 -1.47
C CYS A 130 -1.46 11.17 -2.13
N PHE A 131 -0.25 11.07 -1.55
CA PHE A 131 0.95 11.67 -2.13
C PHE A 131 1.23 11.15 -3.55
N VAL A 132 1.54 12.08 -4.47
CA VAL A 132 1.88 11.78 -5.87
C VAL A 132 3.20 12.44 -6.29
N PHE A 133 3.95 11.75 -7.15
CA PHE A 133 5.33 12.12 -7.51
C PHE A 133 5.46 13.05 -8.72
N ASP A 134 4.38 13.66 -9.19
CA ASP A 134 4.35 14.46 -10.42
C ASP A 134 4.15 15.96 -10.20
N GLY A 135 4.39 16.44 -8.98
CA GLY A 135 4.34 17.86 -8.63
C GLY A 135 2.94 18.38 -8.27
N ARG A 136 1.93 17.51 -8.25
CA ARG A 136 0.59 17.86 -7.71
C ARG A 136 0.52 17.82 -6.18
N ASP A 137 1.61 17.45 -5.52
CA ASP A 137 1.72 17.26 -4.07
C ASP A 137 0.92 16.06 -3.55
N SER A 138 -0.40 16.18 -3.47
CA SER A 138 -1.31 15.14 -2.99
C SER A 138 -2.67 15.21 -3.70
N LEU A 139 -3.37 14.07 -3.77
CA LEU A 139 -4.73 13.97 -4.29
C LEU A 139 -5.71 13.52 -3.21
N GLY A 140 -6.87 14.16 -3.13
CA GLY A 140 -7.99 13.76 -2.28
C GLY A 140 -8.74 12.56 -2.85
N ALA A 141 -9.70 12.03 -2.09
CA ALA A 141 -10.57 10.93 -2.51
C ALA A 141 -11.39 11.23 -3.78
N ASP A 142 -11.62 12.51 -4.09
CA ASP A 142 -12.28 12.98 -5.30
C ASP A 142 -11.29 13.20 -6.47
N LEU A 143 -10.03 12.78 -6.32
CA LEU A 143 -8.92 12.98 -7.24
C LEU A 143 -8.57 14.46 -7.52
N SER A 144 -9.11 15.40 -6.74
CA SER A 144 -8.71 16.79 -6.78
C SER A 144 -7.39 17.00 -6.04
N ARG A 145 -6.66 18.06 -6.41
CA ARG A 145 -5.40 18.42 -5.74
C ARG A 145 -5.68 18.87 -4.30
N THR A 146 -4.90 18.34 -3.37
CA THR A 146 -4.85 18.81 -1.97
C THR A 146 -3.45 19.32 -1.64
N GLU A 147 -3.35 20.20 -0.64
CA GLU A 147 -2.05 20.59 -0.08
C GLU A 147 -1.49 19.45 0.78
N LEU A 148 -0.15 19.43 0.95
CA LEU A 148 0.48 18.54 1.91
C LEU A 148 0.13 18.99 3.33
N VAL A 149 -0.27 18.04 4.16
CA VAL A 149 -0.47 18.26 5.59
C VAL A 149 0.89 18.36 6.29
N HIS A 150 1.89 17.62 5.82
CA HIS A 150 3.25 17.62 6.37
C HIS A 150 4.23 18.25 5.36
N PRO A 151 4.42 19.58 5.40
CA PRO A 151 5.31 20.25 4.46
C PRO A 151 6.74 19.75 4.61
N ARG A 152 7.29 19.20 3.51
CA ARG A 152 8.68 18.72 3.50
C ARG A 152 9.64 19.92 3.55
N PRO A 153 10.75 19.85 4.31
CA PRO A 153 11.83 20.79 4.12
C PRO A 153 12.32 20.67 2.67
N ILE A 154 12.20 21.76 1.91
CA ILE A 154 12.77 21.85 0.57
C ILE A 154 14.26 21.56 0.73
N LYS A 155 14.73 20.41 0.24
CA LYS A 155 16.17 20.23 0.00
C LYS A 155 16.54 21.26 -1.06
N LYS A 156 17.03 22.41 -0.61
CA LYS A 156 17.52 23.50 -1.44
C LYS A 156 18.83 23.04 -2.09
N HIS A 157 18.72 22.19 -3.11
CA HIS A 157 19.87 21.71 -3.86
C HIS A 157 19.50 21.47 -5.32
N LEU A 158 19.46 22.55 -6.08
CA LEU A 158 20.02 22.66 -7.44
C LEU A 158 19.81 24.11 -7.94
N MET A 159 20.76 24.98 -7.60
CA MET A 159 21.13 26.15 -8.39
C MET A 159 22.62 26.40 -8.16
N GLU A 160 23.45 25.44 -8.59
CA GLU A 160 24.84 25.63 -9.02
C GLU A 160 25.11 24.63 -10.14
#